data_AF-A0A7C7LNT1-F1
#
_entry.id   AF-A0A7C7LNT1-F1
#
_cell.length_a   1.000
_cell.length_b   1.000
_cell.length_c   1.000
_cell.angle_alpha   90.00
_cell.angle_beta   90.00
_cell.angle_gamma   90.00
#
_symmetry.space_group_name_H-M   'P 1'
#
loop_
_entity.id
_entity.type
_entity.pdbx_description
1 polymer ?
#
loop_
_entity_poly.entity_id
_entity_poly.type
_entity_poly.pdbx_seq_one_letter_code
_entity_poly.pdbx_strand_id
1 'polypeptide(L)'
;MGIIPTTFAYPCGQKFVGRAEGVQSYVPLVAEPFLVGRNAFNEVPDDPTFTDLAQVTALDMDRATFETVEMRLNQARQQNAWLIFFGHEIDHQGGQTVAISVLEKLCQVLSGGDVWVDTVINIGTYIKQKRGN
;
A
#
# COMPACT_ATOMS: atom_id res chain seq x y z
N MET A 1 3.29 8.44 21.85
CA MET A 1 4.23 7.39 21.40
C MET A 1 5.50 8.10 20.94
N GLY A 2 6.65 7.90 21.58
CA GLY A 2 7.89 8.63 21.31
C GLY A 2 8.69 8.10 20.11
N ILE A 3 8.01 7.79 19.00
CA ILE A 3 8.59 7.19 17.79
C ILE A 3 8.58 8.24 16.68
N ILE A 4 9.67 8.33 15.92
CA ILE A 4 9.74 9.19 14.73
C ILE A 4 9.05 8.45 13.57
N PRO A 5 8.00 9.03 12.95
CA PRO A 5 7.35 8.43 11.80
C PRO A 5 8.30 8.29 10.61
N THR A 6 8.31 7.13 9.97
CA THR A 6 9.23 6.80 8.85
C THR A 6 8.51 6.58 7.51
N THR A 7 7.18 6.43 7.55
CA THR A 7 6.33 6.27 6.37
C THR A 7 5.19 7.27 6.40
N PHE A 8 4.70 7.65 5.23
CA PHE A 8 3.59 8.57 5.06
C PHE A 8 2.44 7.89 4.29
N ALA A 9 1.20 8.14 4.70
CA ALA A 9 0.02 7.72 3.95
C ALA A 9 -0.69 8.96 3.44
N TYR A 10 -0.78 9.12 2.12
CA TYR A 10 -1.46 10.27 1.52
C TYR A 10 -2.96 10.24 1.85
N PRO A 11 -3.54 11.30 2.45
CA PRO A 11 -4.95 11.34 2.78
C PRO A 11 -5.81 11.20 1.51
N CYS A 12 -6.65 10.16 1.48
CA CYS A 12 -7.43 9.78 0.29
C CYS A 12 -6.60 9.61 -0.99
N GLY A 13 -5.27 9.39 -0.87
CA GLY A 13 -4.37 9.31 -2.00
C GLY A 13 -4.03 10.65 -2.69
N GLN A 14 -4.45 11.77 -2.13
CA GLN A 14 -4.21 13.08 -2.75
C GLN A 14 -2.74 13.48 -2.61
N LYS A 15 -2.08 13.81 -3.71
CA LYS A 15 -0.65 14.19 -3.77
C LYS A 15 -0.42 15.65 -4.19
N PHE A 16 -1.51 16.38 -4.38
CA PHE A 16 -1.49 17.73 -4.90
C PHE A 16 -2.27 18.70 -4.02
N VAL A 17 -1.85 19.96 -4.06
CA VAL A 17 -2.54 21.11 -3.46
C VAL A 17 -2.77 22.18 -4.53
N GLY A 18 -3.59 23.19 -4.21
CA GLY A 18 -3.92 24.26 -5.15
C GLY A 18 -5.15 23.96 -6.00
N ARG A 19 -5.36 24.75 -7.05
CA ARG A 19 -6.54 24.66 -7.92
C ARG A 19 -6.19 25.05 -9.36
N ALA A 20 -6.85 24.41 -10.33
CA ALA A 20 -6.68 24.69 -11.76
C ALA A 20 -5.19 24.71 -12.18
N GLU A 21 -4.76 25.73 -12.92
CA GLU A 21 -3.37 25.87 -13.40
C GLU A 21 -2.35 26.06 -12.25
N GLY A 22 -2.82 26.37 -11.04
CA GLY A 22 -1.98 26.50 -9.84
C GLY A 22 -1.82 25.21 -9.04
N VAL A 23 -2.19 24.05 -9.57
CA VAL A 23 -1.99 22.75 -8.90
C VAL A 23 -0.49 22.45 -8.76
N GLN A 24 -0.08 22.06 -7.55
CA GLN A 24 1.32 21.73 -7.22
C GLN A 24 1.39 20.39 -6.49
N SER A 25 2.41 19.59 -6.82
CA SER A 25 2.70 18.35 -6.11
C SER A 25 3.38 18.64 -4.78
N TYR A 26 2.96 17.94 -3.72
CA TYR A 26 3.66 17.96 -2.43
C TYR A 26 4.43 16.65 -2.16
N VAL A 27 4.52 15.74 -3.14
CA VAL A 27 5.36 14.52 -3.06
C VAL A 27 6.81 14.84 -2.67
N PRO A 28 7.47 15.90 -3.19
CA PRO A 28 8.84 16.23 -2.77
C PRO A 28 8.97 16.50 -1.27
N LEU A 29 7.94 17.09 -0.64
CA LEU A 29 7.93 17.36 0.80
C LEU A 29 7.77 16.09 1.63
N VAL A 30 7.18 15.04 1.05
CA VAL A 30 7.08 13.72 1.68
C VAL A 30 8.37 12.92 1.45
N ALA A 31 8.99 13.04 0.28
CA ALA A 31 10.20 12.29 -0.08
C ALA A 31 11.43 12.64 0.79
N GLU A 32 11.47 13.84 1.39
CA GLU A 32 12.59 14.29 2.22
C GLU A 32 12.64 13.57 3.59
N PRO A 33 11.55 13.57 4.41
CA PRO A 33 11.58 12.95 5.74
C PRO A 33 11.14 11.48 5.76
N PHE A 34 10.40 10.99 4.76
CA PHE A 34 9.82 9.64 4.79
C PHE A 34 10.50 8.68 3.82
N LEU A 35 10.71 7.44 4.29
CA LEU A 35 11.24 6.36 3.49
C LEU A 35 10.25 5.90 2.40
N VAL A 36 8.97 5.79 2.78
CA VAL A 36 7.89 5.38 1.88
C VAL A 36 6.70 6.30 2.05
N GLY A 37 6.19 6.85 0.95
CA GLY A 37 4.89 7.51 0.86
C GLY A 37 3.92 6.64 0.09
N ARG A 38 2.80 6.22 0.70
CA ARG A 38 1.84 5.30 0.10
C ARG A 38 0.53 6.00 -0.26
N ASN A 39 0.14 5.87 -1.52
CA ASN A 39 -1.06 6.41 -2.14
C ASN A 39 -2.29 5.51 -1.84
N ALA A 40 -3.51 5.95 -2.13
CA ALA A 40 -4.73 5.17 -1.94
C ALA A 40 -5.51 5.04 -3.26
N PHE A 41 -6.47 4.12 -3.29
CA PHE A 41 -7.40 3.88 -4.41
C PHE A 41 -6.72 3.64 -5.77
N ASN A 42 -5.57 2.94 -5.79
CA ASN A 42 -4.92 2.52 -7.04
C ASN A 42 -5.40 1.13 -7.47
N GLU A 43 -4.99 0.70 -8.66
CA GLU A 43 -5.49 -0.53 -9.30
C GLU A 43 -4.42 -1.60 -9.53
N VAL A 44 -3.14 -1.23 -9.51
CA VAL A 44 -2.02 -2.09 -9.92
C VAL A 44 -0.95 -2.11 -8.82
N PRO A 45 -0.36 -3.28 -8.48
CA PRO A 45 0.72 -3.36 -7.50
C PRO A 45 2.02 -2.73 -8.00
N ASP A 46 2.95 -2.48 -7.09
CA ASP A 46 4.22 -1.81 -7.37
C ASP A 46 5.27 -2.77 -7.93
N ASP A 47 5.98 -2.38 -9.00
CA ASP A 47 7.21 -3.07 -9.40
C ASP A 47 8.33 -2.74 -8.40
N PRO A 48 8.84 -3.71 -7.61
CA PRO A 48 9.86 -3.47 -6.60
C PRO A 48 11.21 -3.07 -7.18
N THR A 49 11.43 -3.11 -8.49
CA THR A 49 12.65 -2.62 -9.15
C THR A 49 12.54 -1.19 -9.65
N PHE A 50 11.32 -0.68 -9.87
CA PHE A 50 11.10 0.62 -10.52
C PHE A 50 10.23 1.63 -9.74
N THR A 51 9.32 1.18 -8.85
CA THR A 51 8.37 2.09 -8.19
C THR A 51 9.03 3.27 -7.47
N ASP A 52 8.39 4.43 -7.48
CA ASP A 52 8.84 5.58 -6.68
C ASP A 52 8.39 5.39 -5.22
N LEU A 53 9.36 5.16 -4.34
CA LEU A 53 9.10 4.94 -2.91
C LEU A 53 8.35 6.12 -2.26
N ALA A 54 8.48 7.34 -2.77
CA ALA A 54 7.76 8.50 -2.24
C ALA A 54 6.26 8.50 -2.56
N GLN A 55 5.79 7.61 -3.45
CA GLN A 55 4.40 7.57 -3.91
C GLN A 55 3.95 6.18 -4.40
N VAL A 56 4.31 5.13 -3.66
CA VAL A 56 3.91 3.74 -3.97
C VAL A 56 2.40 3.58 -3.96
N THR A 57 1.91 2.61 -4.70
CA THR A 57 0.48 2.34 -4.83
C THR A 57 -0.07 1.57 -3.63
N ALA A 58 -1.35 1.78 -3.30
CA ALA A 58 -2.09 0.83 -2.48
C ALA A 58 -3.50 0.64 -3.02
N LEU A 59 -3.96 -0.60 -2.89
CA LEU A 59 -5.24 -1.07 -3.38
C LEU A 59 -6.24 -1.14 -2.22
N ASP A 60 -7.46 -0.66 -2.47
CA ASP A 60 -8.52 -0.59 -1.46
C ASP A 60 -9.05 -1.98 -1.13
N MET A 61 -9.06 -2.34 0.15
CA MET A 61 -9.61 -3.59 0.65
C MET A 61 -10.95 -3.40 1.36
N ASP A 62 -11.42 -2.16 1.54
CA ASP A 62 -12.73 -1.91 2.12
C ASP A 62 -13.82 -2.47 1.22
N ARG A 63 -14.76 -3.21 1.83
CA ARG A 63 -15.89 -3.87 1.15
C ARG A 63 -15.48 -4.80 0.00
N ALA A 64 -14.19 -5.09 -0.17
CA ALA A 64 -13.72 -6.04 -1.16
C ALA A 64 -14.18 -7.44 -0.77
N THR A 65 -14.62 -8.22 -1.76
CA THR A 65 -14.86 -9.65 -1.55
C THR A 65 -13.53 -10.38 -1.48
N PHE A 66 -13.52 -11.57 -0.88
CA PHE A 66 -12.30 -12.38 -0.81
C PHE A 66 -11.80 -12.74 -2.22
N GLU A 67 -12.69 -12.99 -3.18
CA GLU A 67 -12.33 -13.30 -4.57
C GLU A 67 -11.60 -12.12 -5.23
N THR A 68 -12.00 -10.89 -4.91
CA THR A 68 -11.31 -9.68 -5.41
C THR A 68 -9.91 -9.55 -4.82
N VAL A 69 -9.77 -9.81 -3.52
CA VAL A 69 -8.48 -9.79 -2.81
C VAL A 69 -7.56 -10.88 -3.34
N GLU A 70 -8.07 -12.09 -3.51
CA GLU A 70 -7.33 -13.25 -4.04
C GLU A 70 -6.88 -13.02 -5.49
N MET A 71 -7.73 -12.44 -6.34
CA MET A 71 -7.37 -12.06 -7.70
C MET A 71 -6.19 -11.09 -7.73
N ARG A 72 -6.21 -10.05 -6.89
CA ARG A 72 -5.10 -9.07 -6.78
C ARG A 72 -3.82 -9.69 -6.24
N LEU A 73 -3.94 -10.57 -5.24
CA LEU A 73 -2.80 -11.32 -4.70
C LEU A 73 -2.15 -12.19 -5.78
N ASN A 74 -2.97 -12.91 -6.57
CA ASN A 74 -2.49 -13.77 -7.64
C ASN A 74 -1.86 -12.97 -8.79
N GLN A 75 -2.40 -11.80 -9.11
CA GLN A 75 -1.78 -10.87 -10.06
C GLN A 75 -0.39 -10.42 -9.57
N ALA A 76 -0.28 -10.01 -8.30
CA ALA A 76 1.00 -9.59 -7.75
C ALA A 76 2.03 -10.73 -7.72
N ARG A 77 1.60 -11.97 -7.40
CA ARG A 77 2.45 -13.17 -7.50
C ARG A 77 2.98 -13.38 -8.91
N GLN A 78 2.12 -13.33 -9.93
CA GLN A 78 2.52 -13.50 -11.33
C GLN A 78 3.53 -12.45 -11.79
N GLN A 79 3.43 -11.23 -11.25
CA GLN A 79 4.29 -10.11 -11.61
C GLN A 79 5.54 -9.99 -10.74
N ASN A 80 5.70 -10.82 -9.71
CA ASN A 80 6.69 -10.61 -8.63
C ASN A 80 6.62 -9.18 -8.05
N ALA A 81 5.41 -8.64 -7.94
CA ALA A 81 5.16 -7.26 -7.55
C ALA A 81 5.01 -7.11 -6.03
N TRP A 82 5.24 -5.90 -5.54
CA TRP A 82 4.93 -5.51 -4.18
C TRP A 82 3.48 -5.02 -4.08
N LEU A 83 2.63 -5.79 -3.41
CA LEU A 83 1.23 -5.46 -3.20
C LEU A 83 1.01 -4.84 -1.82
N ILE A 84 0.40 -3.65 -1.79
CA ILE A 84 -0.01 -2.99 -0.55
C ILE A 84 -1.53 -2.89 -0.55
N PHE A 85 -2.17 -3.45 0.47
CA PHE A 85 -3.57 -3.20 0.76
C PHE A 85 -3.75 -2.05 1.75
N PHE A 86 -4.89 -1.38 1.66
CA PHE A 86 -5.35 -0.45 2.69
C PHE A 86 -6.81 -0.66 3.01
N GLY A 87 -7.19 -0.29 4.23
CA GLY A 87 -8.57 -0.18 4.67
C GLY A 87 -8.65 0.87 5.77
N HIS A 88 -9.87 1.33 6.07
CA HIS A 88 -10.07 2.36 7.09
C HIS A 88 -10.39 1.76 8.47
N GLU A 89 -11.12 0.64 8.50
CA GLU A 89 -11.54 -0.06 9.71
C GLU A 89 -11.61 -1.57 9.45
N ILE A 90 -11.53 -2.37 10.50
CA ILE A 90 -11.75 -3.82 10.49
C ILE A 90 -12.95 -4.14 11.38
N ASP A 91 -14.03 -4.63 10.77
CA ASP A 91 -15.25 -5.06 11.47
C ASP A 91 -15.99 -6.11 10.63
N HIS A 92 -17.14 -6.60 11.07
CA HIS A 92 -17.96 -7.55 10.34
C HIS A 92 -18.59 -6.95 9.06
N GLN A 93 -18.90 -5.64 9.07
CA GLN A 93 -19.52 -4.92 7.95
C GLN A 93 -19.42 -3.40 8.14
N GLY A 94 -19.50 -2.63 7.06
CA GLY A 94 -19.52 -1.17 7.11
C GLY A 94 -19.22 -0.50 5.76
N GLY A 95 -19.23 0.83 5.75
CA GLY A 95 -19.02 1.62 4.53
C GLY A 95 -17.57 1.69 4.07
N GLN A 96 -16.65 1.89 5.01
CA GLN A 96 -15.19 1.90 4.80
C GLN A 96 -14.57 0.88 5.75
N THR A 97 -14.82 -0.38 5.45
CA THR A 97 -14.53 -1.49 6.37
C THR A 97 -14.04 -2.71 5.61
N VAL A 98 -12.90 -3.23 6.05
CA VAL A 98 -12.42 -4.56 5.71
C VAL A 98 -13.19 -5.56 6.55
N ALA A 99 -13.92 -6.46 5.90
CA ALA A 99 -14.64 -7.51 6.59
C ALA A 99 -13.66 -8.48 7.27
N ILE A 100 -13.85 -8.76 8.57
CA ILE A 100 -13.04 -9.74 9.33
C ILE A 100 -12.94 -11.08 8.58
N SER A 101 -14.05 -11.56 8.02
CA SER A 101 -14.11 -12.82 7.28
C SER A 101 -13.24 -12.85 6.02
N VAL A 102 -13.01 -11.70 5.38
CA VAL A 102 -12.11 -11.56 4.23
C VAL A 102 -10.65 -11.58 4.69
N LEU A 103 -10.34 -10.87 5.77
CA LEU A 103 -9.00 -10.83 6.34
C LEU A 103 -8.57 -12.21 6.87
N GLU A 104 -9.46 -12.94 7.53
CA GLU A 104 -9.20 -14.31 8.01
C GLU A 104 -8.86 -15.27 6.86
N LYS A 105 -9.64 -15.25 5.77
CA LYS A 105 -9.36 -16.05 4.59
C LYS A 105 -8.03 -15.66 3.94
N LEU A 106 -7.72 -14.37 3.86
CA LEU A 106 -6.43 -13.90 3.36
C LEU A 106 -5.27 -14.43 4.21
N CYS A 107 -5.38 -14.35 5.54
CA CYS A 107 -4.38 -14.91 6.45
C CYS A 107 -4.20 -16.43 6.28
N GLN A 108 -5.29 -17.17 6.07
CA GLN A 108 -5.23 -18.61 5.79
C GLN A 108 -4.46 -18.90 4.50
N VAL A 109 -4.73 -18.15 3.41
CA VAL A 109 -3.97 -18.29 2.14
C VAL A 109 -2.49 -17.98 2.33
N LEU A 110 -2.16 -16.91 3.05
CA LEU A 110 -0.78 -16.46 3.25
C LEU A 110 0.02 -17.35 4.21
N SER A 111 -0.66 -18.17 5.02
CA SER A 111 0.00 -19.12 5.94
C SER A 111 0.85 -20.20 5.25
N GLY A 112 0.67 -20.38 3.94
CA GLY A 112 1.47 -21.30 3.13
C GLY A 112 2.94 -20.89 2.93
N GLY A 113 3.29 -19.64 3.25
CA GLY A 113 4.68 -19.15 3.27
C GLY A 113 5.30 -18.86 1.89
N ASP A 114 4.50 -18.83 0.83
CA ASP A 114 4.93 -18.54 -0.54
C ASP A 114 5.06 -17.02 -0.81
N VAL A 115 4.45 -16.19 0.04
CA VAL A 115 4.46 -14.72 -0.04
C VAL A 115 5.09 -14.15 1.21
N TRP A 116 6.04 -13.23 1.03
CA TRP A 116 6.57 -12.44 2.14
C TRP A 116 5.59 -11.32 2.51
N VAL A 117 5.01 -11.43 3.70
CA VAL A 117 4.07 -10.46 4.26
C VAL A 117 4.76 -9.69 5.37
N ASP A 118 4.78 -8.37 5.27
CA ASP A 118 5.39 -7.50 6.27
C ASP A 118 4.82 -6.08 6.18
N THR A 119 5.25 -5.23 7.09
CA THR A 119 4.93 -3.80 7.13
C THR A 119 5.55 -3.06 5.94
N VAL A 120 4.90 -1.96 5.55
CA VAL A 120 5.37 -1.08 4.45
C VAL A 120 6.80 -0.58 4.70
N ILE A 121 7.15 -0.26 5.96
CA ILE A 121 8.50 0.18 6.31
C ILE A 121 9.55 -0.91 6.05
N ASN A 122 9.27 -2.17 6.42
CA ASN A 122 10.25 -3.25 6.28
C ASN A 122 10.49 -3.60 4.81
N ILE A 123 9.41 -3.78 4.03
CA ILE A 123 9.53 -4.08 2.60
C ILE A 123 10.16 -2.90 1.85
N GLY A 124 9.73 -1.66 2.13
CA GLY A 124 10.32 -0.47 1.53
C GLY A 124 11.82 -0.30 1.85
N THR A 125 12.22 -0.61 3.09
CA THR A 125 13.63 -0.63 3.50
C THR A 125 14.42 -1.65 2.68
N TYR A 126 13.89 -2.87 2.55
CA TYR A 126 14.52 -3.93 1.78
C TYR A 126 14.66 -3.54 0.30
N ILE A 127 13.61 -3.01 -0.31
CA ILE A 127 13.62 -2.55 -1.71
C ILE A 127 14.71 -1.48 -1.90
N LYS A 128 14.74 -0.45 -1.05
CA LYS A 128 15.75 0.61 -1.12
C LYS A 128 17.18 0.05 -1.02
N GLN A 129 17.42 -0.87 -0.10
CA GLN A 129 18.73 -1.51 0.07
C GLN A 129 19.13 -2.35 -1.15
N LYS A 130 18.20 -3.08 -1.75
CA LYS A 130 18.47 -3.97 -2.89
C LYS A 130 18.67 -3.25 -4.22
N ARG A 131 18.03 -2.09 -4.42
CA ARG A 131 18.25 -1.29 -5.62
C ARG A 131 19.64 -0.66 -5.67
N GLY A 132 20.30 -0.49 -4.52
CA GLY A 132 21.52 0.31 -4.42
C GLY A 132 21.18 1.80 -4.54
N ASN A 133 22.06 2.66 -4.02
CA ASN A 133 21.93 4.11 -4.23
C ASN A 133 22.12 4.48 -5.69
#